data_AF-A0A418YJ22-F1
#
_entry.id   AF-A0A418YJ22-F1
#
_cell.length_a   1.000
_cell.length_b   1.000
_cell.length_c   1.000
_cell.angle_alpha   90.00
_cell.angle_beta   90.00
_cell.angle_gamma   90.00
#
_symmetry.space_group_name_H-M   'P 1'
#
loop_
_entity.id
_entity.type
_entity.pdbx_description
1 polymer ?
#
loop_
_entity_poly.entity_id
_entity_poly.type
_entity_poly.pdbx_seq_one_letter_code
_entity_poly.pdbx_strand_id
1 'polypeptide(L)'
;MSRPDVKYWSDRLGADVYLHIHHYCHALVQIQHYLESMRKQSGLINAAQRNLDYSIDQTPEEHPILLDLLLSKSYLFELSFDFEAAEALALQVQQVDPKRVQVYVQLSRIYWIDKQPDRALSILSRGISATDSKILKQRHENFKAKVAAYQDTTTSHTQEP
;
A
#
# COMPACT_ATOMS: atom_id res chain seq x y z
N MET A 1 -30.94 12.25 -14.51
CA MET A 1 -29.98 12.67 -15.55
C MET A 1 -28.61 12.13 -15.18
N SER A 2 -27.99 11.30 -16.02
CA SER A 2 -26.59 10.89 -15.80
C SER A 2 -25.68 12.11 -15.98
N ARG A 3 -24.64 12.25 -15.14
CA ARG A 3 -23.67 13.33 -15.30
C ARG A 3 -22.98 13.24 -16.69
N PRO A 4 -22.66 14.36 -17.35
CA PRO A 4 -22.09 14.34 -18.71
C PRO A 4 -20.75 13.59 -18.82
N ASP A 5 -19.93 13.64 -17.77
CA ASP A 5 -18.66 12.94 -17.66
C ASP A 5 -18.84 11.42 -17.57
N VAL A 6 -19.82 10.95 -16.78
CA VAL A 6 -20.18 9.53 -16.69
C VAL A 6 -20.56 8.99 -18.06
N LYS A 7 -21.43 9.71 -18.80
CA LYS A 7 -21.81 9.28 -20.15
C LYS A 7 -20.59 9.24 -21.09
N TYR A 8 -19.77 10.30 -21.08
CA TYR A 8 -18.60 10.43 -21.95
C TYR A 8 -17.61 9.26 -21.79
N TRP A 9 -17.37 8.81 -20.56
CA TRP A 9 -16.43 7.73 -20.27
C TRP A 9 -17.04 6.33 -20.46
N SER A 10 -18.30 6.13 -20.07
CA SER A 10 -19.02 4.88 -20.34
C SER A 10 -19.12 4.58 -21.84
N ASP A 11 -19.35 5.60 -22.67
CA ASP A 11 -19.41 5.44 -24.14
C ASP A 11 -18.04 4.99 -24.74
N ARG A 12 -16.92 5.33 -24.10
CA ARG A 12 -15.55 5.03 -24.61
C ARG A 12 -14.97 3.74 -24.10
N LEU A 13 -15.16 3.47 -22.81
CA LEU A 13 -14.55 2.33 -22.13
C LEU A 13 -15.50 1.12 -22.11
N GLY A 14 -16.79 1.35 -22.38
CA GLY A 14 -17.85 0.43 -22.00
C GLY A 14 -18.33 0.74 -20.58
N ALA A 15 -19.65 0.68 -20.37
CA ALA A 15 -20.26 1.03 -19.10
C ALA A 15 -19.73 0.18 -17.91
N ASP A 16 -19.44 -1.09 -18.18
CA ASP A 16 -18.92 -2.04 -17.19
C ASP A 16 -17.49 -1.71 -16.76
N VAL A 17 -16.57 -1.58 -17.73
CA VAL A 17 -15.16 -1.20 -17.48
C VAL A 17 -15.07 0.15 -16.79
N TYR A 18 -15.87 1.12 -17.22
CA TYR A 18 -15.94 2.43 -16.58
C TYR A 18 -16.32 2.32 -15.10
N LEU A 19 -17.31 1.48 -14.77
CA LEU A 19 -17.80 1.33 -13.41
C LEU A 19 -16.69 0.82 -12.48
N HIS A 20 -15.95 -0.22 -12.89
CA HIS A 20 -14.87 -0.79 -12.08
C HIS A 20 -13.74 0.20 -11.85
N ILE A 21 -13.32 0.92 -12.89
CA ILE A 21 -12.30 1.98 -12.79
C ILE A 21 -12.80 3.11 -11.88
N HIS A 22 -14.07 3.48 -11.98
CA HIS A 22 -14.65 4.56 -11.18
C HIS A 22 -14.64 4.23 -9.68
N HIS A 23 -14.95 2.99 -9.31
CA HIS A 23 -14.81 2.52 -7.93
C HIS A 23 -13.35 2.58 -7.46
N TYR A 24 -12.39 2.12 -8.26
CA TYR A 24 -10.97 2.23 -7.88
C TYR A 24 -10.53 3.69 -7.70
N CYS A 25 -10.89 4.59 -8.62
CA CYS A 25 -10.61 6.02 -8.49
C CYS A 25 -11.23 6.61 -7.21
N HIS A 26 -12.46 6.22 -6.87
CA HIS A 26 -13.11 6.67 -5.65
C HIS A 26 -12.37 6.22 -4.39
N ALA A 27 -11.86 4.99 -4.36
CA ALA A 27 -11.04 4.52 -3.24
C ALA A 27 -9.78 5.35 -3.07
N LEU A 28 -9.05 5.63 -4.16
CA LEU A 28 -7.83 6.43 -4.12
C LEU A 28 -8.10 7.86 -3.59
N VAL A 29 -9.18 8.49 -4.04
CA VAL A 29 -9.61 9.81 -3.56
C VAL A 29 -9.94 9.77 -2.06
N GLN A 30 -10.62 8.72 -1.59
CA GLN A 30 -10.95 8.57 -0.17
C GLN A 30 -9.72 8.36 0.70
N ILE A 31 -8.74 7.57 0.22
CA ILE A 31 -7.43 7.42 0.86
C ILE A 31 -6.74 8.80 0.94
N GLN A 32 -6.70 9.55 -0.15
CA GLN A 32 -6.08 10.88 -0.16
C GLN A 32 -6.75 11.82 0.85
N HIS A 33 -8.09 11.88 0.86
CA HIS A 33 -8.82 12.68 1.84
C HIS A 33 -8.57 12.23 3.28
N TYR A 34 -8.40 10.92 3.53
CA TYR A 34 -8.02 10.43 4.86
C TYR A 34 -6.63 10.93 5.26
N LEU A 35 -5.68 10.93 4.32
CA LEU A 35 -4.33 11.44 4.54
C LEU A 35 -4.32 12.96 4.83
N GLU A 36 -5.15 13.73 4.14
CA GLU A 36 -5.30 15.18 4.34
C GLU A 36 -6.15 15.55 5.57
N SER A 37 -7.01 14.64 6.03
CA SER A 37 -7.89 14.89 7.17
C SER A 37 -7.10 14.96 8.48
N MET A 38 -7.20 16.11 9.15
CA MET A 38 -6.67 16.30 10.52
C MET A 38 -7.25 15.30 11.53
N ARG A 39 -8.50 14.86 11.33
CA ARG A 39 -9.23 14.00 12.28
C ARG A 39 -9.16 12.51 11.94
N LYS A 40 -8.45 12.12 10.87
CA LYS A 40 -8.31 10.72 10.42
C LYS A 40 -9.63 9.95 10.47
N GLN A 41 -10.60 10.43 9.70
CA GLN A 41 -11.97 9.94 9.74
C GLN A 41 -12.05 8.48 9.25
N SER A 42 -12.36 7.55 10.15
CA SER A 42 -12.54 6.12 9.84
C SER A 42 -13.59 5.86 8.75
N GLY A 43 -14.58 6.74 8.61
CA GLY A 43 -15.56 6.68 7.53
C GLY A 43 -14.94 6.73 6.13
N LEU A 44 -13.80 7.43 5.95
CA LEU A 44 -13.09 7.49 4.67
C LEU A 44 -12.37 6.18 4.37
N ILE A 45 -11.76 5.56 5.39
CA ILE A 45 -11.15 4.23 5.28
C ILE A 45 -12.20 3.19 4.88
N ASN A 46 -13.33 3.16 5.59
CA ASN A 46 -14.42 2.22 5.30
C ASN A 46 -14.99 2.40 3.88
N ALA A 47 -15.08 3.65 3.43
CA ALA A 47 -15.52 3.93 2.07
C ALA A 47 -14.48 3.45 1.04
N ALA A 48 -13.19 3.69 1.29
CA ALA A 48 -12.12 3.25 0.41
C ALA A 48 -12.09 1.72 0.32
N GLN A 49 -12.28 1.04 1.45
CA GLN A 49 -12.30 -0.42 1.51
C GLN A 49 -13.40 -0.99 0.62
N ARG A 50 -14.64 -0.52 0.78
CA ARG A 50 -15.78 -1.00 -0.04
C ARG A 50 -15.54 -0.81 -1.54
N ASN A 51 -14.92 0.30 -1.93
CA ASN A 51 -14.62 0.58 -3.32
C ASN A 51 -13.48 -0.29 -3.87
N LEU A 52 -12.46 -0.58 -3.06
CA LEU A 52 -11.38 -1.52 -3.43
C LEU A 52 -11.90 -2.95 -3.51
N ASP A 53 -12.71 -3.39 -2.54
CA ASP A 53 -13.32 -4.72 -2.51
C ASP A 53 -14.13 -4.95 -3.79
N TYR A 54 -15.02 -4.01 -4.13
CA TYR A 54 -15.76 -4.07 -5.39
C TYR A 54 -14.82 -4.18 -6.60
N SER A 55 -13.80 -3.31 -6.68
CA SER A 55 -12.91 -3.28 -7.84
C SER A 55 -12.11 -4.58 -7.99
N ILE A 56 -11.68 -5.17 -6.87
CA ILE A 56 -10.97 -6.46 -6.83
C ILE A 56 -11.91 -7.58 -7.27
N ASP A 57 -13.12 -7.65 -6.72
CA ASP A 57 -14.10 -8.71 -7.04
C ASP A 57 -14.52 -8.70 -8.51
N GLN A 58 -14.48 -7.53 -9.16
CA GLN A 58 -14.81 -7.39 -10.59
C GLN A 58 -13.60 -7.51 -11.53
N THR A 59 -12.38 -7.60 -10.99
CA THR A 59 -11.16 -7.70 -11.78
C THR A 59 -10.74 -9.16 -11.95
N PRO A 60 -10.61 -9.68 -13.18
CA PRO A 60 -10.10 -11.04 -13.39
C PRO A 60 -8.71 -11.25 -12.78
N GLU A 61 -8.42 -12.46 -12.29
CA GLU A 61 -7.17 -12.79 -11.60
C GLU A 61 -5.92 -12.50 -12.44
N GLU A 62 -6.02 -12.70 -13.76
CA GLU A 62 -4.92 -12.49 -14.70
C GLU A 62 -4.78 -11.02 -15.14
N HIS A 63 -5.73 -10.16 -14.77
CA HIS A 63 -5.73 -8.78 -15.22
C HIS A 63 -4.61 -8.00 -14.51
N PRO A 64 -3.69 -7.32 -15.24
CA PRO A 64 -2.50 -6.71 -14.63
C PRO A 64 -2.77 -5.68 -13.53
N ILE A 65 -3.92 -4.99 -13.58
CA ILE A 65 -4.31 -3.99 -12.57
C ILE A 65 -4.60 -4.61 -11.19
N LEU A 66 -4.88 -5.92 -11.12
CA LEU A 66 -5.20 -6.57 -9.86
C LEU A 66 -4.09 -6.37 -8.83
N LEU A 67 -2.83 -6.47 -9.26
CA LEU A 67 -1.69 -6.25 -8.38
C LEU A 67 -1.64 -4.82 -7.80
N ASP A 68 -2.07 -3.83 -8.57
CA ASP A 68 -2.17 -2.44 -8.09
C ASP A 68 -3.33 -2.29 -7.09
N LEU A 69 -4.48 -2.90 -7.36
CA LEU A 69 -5.62 -2.93 -6.44
C LEU A 69 -5.26 -3.58 -5.10
N LEU A 70 -4.56 -4.72 -5.14
CA LEU A 70 -4.08 -5.44 -3.96
C LEU A 70 -3.08 -4.59 -3.15
N LEU A 71 -2.15 -3.88 -3.81
CA LEU A 71 -1.25 -2.95 -3.12
C LEU A 71 -1.98 -1.76 -2.52
N SER A 72 -2.99 -1.21 -3.20
CA SER A 72 -3.83 -0.15 -2.64
C SER A 72 -4.61 -0.61 -1.41
N LYS A 73 -5.16 -1.85 -1.43
CA LYS A 73 -5.85 -2.44 -0.27
C LYS A 73 -4.89 -2.76 0.87
N SER A 74 -3.70 -3.28 0.58
CA SER A 74 -2.63 -3.43 1.57
C SER A 74 -2.28 -2.08 2.23
N TYR A 75 -2.22 -0.99 1.45
CA TYR A 75 -1.94 0.33 1.99
C TYR A 75 -3.09 0.85 2.86
N LEU A 76 -4.33 0.53 2.51
CA LEU A 76 -5.48 0.86 3.33
C LEU A 76 -5.45 0.15 4.70
N PHE A 77 -5.04 -1.12 4.72
CA PHE A 77 -4.85 -1.87 5.96
C PHE A 77 -3.70 -1.30 6.80
N GLU A 78 -2.60 -0.91 6.16
CA GLU A 78 -1.49 -0.20 6.82
C GLU A 78 -1.99 1.08 7.52
N LEU A 79 -2.82 1.89 6.84
CA LEU A 79 -3.41 3.11 7.41
C LEU A 79 -4.38 2.85 8.57
N SER A 80 -4.87 1.62 8.67
CA SER A 80 -5.79 1.15 9.71
C SER A 80 -5.10 0.35 10.81
N PHE A 81 -3.77 0.27 10.77
CA PHE A 81 -2.92 -0.51 11.68
C PHE A 81 -3.20 -2.03 11.66
N ASP A 82 -3.83 -2.54 10.60
CA ASP A 82 -3.99 -3.98 10.36
C ASP A 82 -2.78 -4.48 9.56
N PHE A 83 -1.65 -4.62 10.26
CA PHE A 83 -0.38 -4.95 9.61
C PHE A 83 -0.32 -6.38 9.09
N GLU A 84 -1.06 -7.31 9.70
CA GLU A 84 -1.15 -8.69 9.24
C GLU A 84 -1.85 -8.75 7.87
N ALA A 85 -3.02 -8.11 7.74
CA ALA A 85 -3.73 -8.06 6.46
C ALA A 85 -2.96 -7.25 5.41
N ALA A 86 -2.29 -6.16 5.81
CA ALA A 86 -1.44 -5.37 4.93
C ALA A 86 -0.26 -6.20 4.38
N GLU A 87 0.44 -6.93 5.25
CA GLU A 87 1.56 -7.79 4.90
C GLU A 87 1.12 -8.91 3.95
N ALA A 88 0.03 -9.61 4.28
CA ALA A 88 -0.47 -10.74 3.48
C ALA A 88 -0.71 -10.35 2.01
N LEU A 89 -1.42 -9.23 1.79
CA LEU A 89 -1.70 -8.72 0.45
C LEU A 89 -0.43 -8.27 -0.29
N ALA A 90 0.50 -7.60 0.40
CA ALA A 90 1.75 -7.20 -0.23
C ALA A 90 2.63 -8.41 -0.58
N LEU A 91 2.69 -9.44 0.27
CA LEU A 91 3.41 -10.68 -0.01
C LEU A 91 2.79 -11.44 -1.19
N GLN A 92 1.46 -11.47 -1.32
CA GLN A 92 0.80 -12.04 -2.49
C GLN A 92 1.27 -11.34 -3.78
N VAL A 93 1.31 -10.01 -3.78
CA VAL A 93 1.80 -9.24 -4.93
C VAL A 93 3.28 -9.54 -5.21
N GLN A 94 4.11 -9.67 -4.17
CA GLN A 94 5.53 -10.03 -4.32
C GLN A 94 5.71 -11.41 -4.95
N GLN A 95 4.86 -12.38 -4.61
CA GLN A 95 4.92 -13.73 -5.17
C GLN A 95 4.62 -13.73 -6.67
N VAL A 96 3.63 -12.94 -7.10
CA VAL A 96 3.23 -12.84 -8.51
C VAL A 96 4.21 -11.99 -9.32
N ASP A 97 4.66 -10.85 -8.78
CA ASP A 97 5.62 -9.95 -9.43
C ASP A 97 6.81 -9.63 -8.50
N PRO A 98 7.81 -10.53 -8.44
CA PRO A 98 8.98 -10.35 -7.57
C PRO A 98 9.85 -9.14 -7.95
N LYS A 99 9.68 -8.58 -9.16
CA LYS A 99 10.45 -7.43 -9.64
C LYS A 99 9.75 -6.09 -9.37
N ARG A 100 8.55 -6.11 -8.79
CA ARG A 100 7.79 -4.91 -8.46
C ARG A 100 8.43 -4.12 -7.32
N VAL A 101 9.16 -3.06 -7.65
CA VAL A 101 9.83 -2.20 -6.66
C VAL A 101 8.89 -1.71 -5.54
N GLN A 102 7.64 -1.38 -5.89
CA GLN A 102 6.66 -0.84 -4.94
C GLN A 102 6.34 -1.80 -3.79
N VAL A 103 6.39 -3.12 -4.01
CA VAL A 103 6.07 -4.09 -2.95
C VAL A 103 7.08 -4.04 -1.81
N TYR A 104 8.37 -3.90 -2.13
CA TYR A 104 9.44 -3.78 -1.15
C TYR A 104 9.40 -2.44 -0.41
N VAL A 105 9.02 -1.37 -1.12
CA VAL A 105 8.78 -0.05 -0.52
C VAL A 105 7.65 -0.12 0.51
N GLN A 106 6.58 -0.86 0.20
CA GLN A 106 5.40 -0.98 1.06
C GLN A 106 5.65 -1.91 2.26
N LEU A 107 6.17 -3.12 2.03
CA LEU A 107 6.53 -4.05 3.11
C LEU A 107 7.53 -3.44 4.10
N SER A 108 8.54 -2.70 3.62
CA SER A 108 9.48 -2.01 4.53
C SER A 108 8.80 -0.94 5.38
N ARG A 109 7.78 -0.26 4.85
CA ARG A 109 7.01 0.73 5.61
C ARG A 109 6.08 0.06 6.62
N ILE A 110 5.39 -1.02 6.23
CA ILE A 110 4.55 -1.84 7.11
C ILE A 110 5.37 -2.29 8.32
N TYR A 111 6.50 -2.97 8.10
CA TYR A 111 7.35 -3.45 9.19
C TYR A 111 7.93 -2.33 10.04
N TRP A 112 8.24 -1.16 9.46
CA TRP A 112 8.72 -0.03 10.24
C TRP A 112 7.66 0.51 11.20
N ILE A 113 6.43 0.70 10.71
CA ILE A 113 5.33 1.22 11.51
C ILE A 113 4.91 0.19 12.57
N ASP A 114 4.97 -1.10 12.22
CA ASP A 114 4.72 -2.22 13.13
C ASP A 114 5.90 -2.52 14.08
N LYS A 115 6.86 -1.59 14.22
CA LYS A 115 7.99 -1.68 15.16
C LYS A 115 8.88 -2.91 14.95
N GLN A 116 9.00 -3.38 13.71
CA GLN A 116 9.90 -4.44 13.27
C GLN A 116 11.02 -3.87 12.38
N PRO A 117 11.91 -3.00 12.91
CA PRO A 117 12.91 -2.27 12.13
C PRO A 117 13.90 -3.18 11.37
N ASP A 118 14.29 -4.30 11.96
CA ASP A 118 15.21 -5.25 11.32
C ASP A 118 14.57 -5.93 10.10
N ARG A 119 13.29 -6.29 10.21
CA ARG A 119 12.53 -6.85 9.07
C ARG A 119 12.34 -5.80 7.97
N ALA A 120 12.08 -4.55 8.34
CA ALA A 120 11.99 -3.46 7.38
C ALA A 120 13.28 -3.30 6.55
N LEU A 121 14.44 -3.35 7.20
CA LEU A 121 15.73 -3.28 6.53
C LEU A 121 15.99 -4.53 5.66
N SER A 122 15.70 -5.72 6.18
CA SER A 122 15.84 -6.99 5.47
C SER A 122 15.04 -7.03 4.16
N ILE A 123 13.80 -6.51 4.16
CA ILE A 123 12.99 -6.40 2.94
C ILE A 123 13.64 -5.51 1.90
N LEU A 124 14.21 -4.37 2.31
CA LEU A 124 14.88 -3.48 1.38
C LEU A 124 16.10 -4.16 0.76
N SER A 125 16.89 -4.91 1.54
CA SER A 125 17.99 -5.70 1.02
C SER A 125 17.52 -6.74 0.01
N ARG A 126 16.47 -7.51 0.33
CA ARG A 126 15.87 -8.50 -0.58
C ARG A 126 15.37 -7.86 -1.87
N GLY A 127 14.73 -6.70 -1.77
CA GLY A 127 14.26 -5.96 -2.94
C GLY A 127 15.39 -5.46 -3.83
N ILE A 128 16.49 -4.99 -3.25
CA ILE A 128 17.69 -4.61 -4.03
C ILE A 128 18.21 -5.82 -4.82
N SER A 129 18.30 -6.99 -4.18
CA SER A 129 18.74 -8.22 -4.86
C SER A 129 17.79 -8.66 -5.98
N ALA A 130 16.47 -8.48 -5.79
CA ALA A 130 15.47 -8.91 -6.76
C ALA A 130 15.33 -7.97 -7.97
N THR A 131 15.59 -6.66 -7.79
CA THR A 131 15.25 -5.65 -8.82
C THR A 131 16.40 -4.74 -9.24
N ASP A 132 17.54 -4.73 -8.54
CA ASP A 132 18.65 -3.77 -8.69
C ASP A 132 18.23 -2.27 -8.62
N SER A 133 17.11 -1.98 -7.94
CA SER A 133 16.50 -0.65 -7.96
C SER A 133 17.31 0.39 -7.17
N LYS A 134 17.62 1.52 -7.82
CA LYS A 134 18.24 2.69 -7.17
C LYS A 134 17.38 3.26 -6.03
N ILE A 135 16.05 3.23 -6.19
CA ILE A 135 15.10 3.71 -5.16
C ILE A 135 15.25 2.87 -3.89
N LEU A 136 15.35 1.55 -4.04
CA LEU A 136 15.50 0.65 -2.90
C LEU A 136 16.87 0.80 -2.24
N LYS A 137 17.94 0.97 -3.02
CA LYS A 137 19.29 1.27 -2.50
C LYS A 137 19.29 2.55 -1.66
N GLN A 138 18.71 3.63 -2.18
CA GLN A 138 18.63 4.90 -1.46
C GLN A 138 17.80 4.78 -0.18
N ARG A 139 16.64 4.11 -0.25
CA ARG A 139 15.78 3.90 0.92
C ARG A 139 16.47 3.03 1.98
N HIS A 140 17.21 2.00 1.56
CA HIS A 140 17.97 1.12 2.45
C HIS A 140 19.03 1.89 3.25
N GLU A 141 19.83 2.74 2.60
CA GLU A 141 20.83 3.55 3.31
C GLU A 141 20.19 4.53 4.30
N ASN A 142 19.09 5.19 3.90
CA ASN A 142 18.33 6.06 4.81
C ASN A 142 17.73 5.27 6.00
N PHE A 143 17.35 4.02 5.79
CA PHE A 143 16.79 3.17 6.84
C PHE A 143 17.84 2.71 7.84
N LYS A 144 19.06 2.35 7.42
CA LYS A 144 20.14 1.95 8.34
C LYS A 144 20.36 2.96 9.46
N ALA A 145 20.45 4.24 9.11
CA ALA A 145 20.63 5.32 10.08
C ALA A 145 19.45 5.41 11.06
N LYS A 146 18.22 5.23 10.57
CA LYS A 146 17.01 5.24 11.41
C LYS A 146 16.92 4.05 12.34
N VAL A 147 17.29 2.85 11.88
CA VAL A 147 17.29 1.62 12.68
C VAL A 147 18.31 1.72 13.81
N ALA A 148 19.53 2.20 13.53
CA ALA A 148 20.55 2.42 14.57
C ALA A 148 20.03 3.37 15.67
N ALA A 149 19.46 4.52 15.28
CA ALA A 149 18.88 5.47 16.24
C ALA A 149 17.71 4.88 17.05
N TYR A 150 16.87 4.06 16.41
CA TYR A 150 15.78 3.35 17.10
C TYR A 150 16.32 2.38 18.16
N GLN A 151 17.35 1.61 17.82
CA GLN A 151 17.98 0.66 18.75
C GLN A 151 18.63 1.39 19.93
N ASP A 152 19.38 2.47 19.70
CA ASP A 152 20.01 3.27 20.76
C ASP A 152 18.99 3.82 21.76
N THR A 153 17.84 4.31 21.28
CA THR A 153 16.76 4.83 22.16
C THR A 153 16.04 3.73 22.93
N THR A 154 15.84 2.56 22.34
CA THR A 154 15.23 1.42 23.07
C THR A 154 16.18 0.80 24.10
N THR A 155 17.49 0.79 23.85
CA THR A 155 18.48 0.16 24.75
C THR A 155 18.71 1.01 26.00
N SER A 156 18.64 2.35 25.89
CA SER A 156 18.77 3.29 27.01
C SER A 156 17.58 3.33 27.96
N HIS A 157 16.37 2.91 27.54
CA HIS A 157 15.19 2.79 28.42
C HIS A 157 15.16 1.50 29.25
N THR A 158 16.03 0.53 28.96
CA THR A 158 16.16 -0.73 29.74
C THR A 158 17.22 -0.65 30.84
N GLN A 159 17.86 0.50 31.03
CA GLN A 159 18.92 0.73 32.02
C GLN A 159 18.54 1.82 33.02
N GLU A 160 17.38 1.72 33.68
CA GLU A 160 17.14 2.38 34.97
C GLU A 160 16.69 1.31 35.99
N PRO A 161 17.42 1.14 37.12
CA PRO A 161 17.06 0.20 38.18
C PRO A 161 15.91 0.68 39.06
#